data_AF-F4P2Z2-F1
#
_entry.id   AF-F4P2Z2-F1
#
_cell.length_a   1.000
_cell.length_b   1.000
_cell.length_c   1.000
_cell.angle_alpha   90.00
_cell.angle_beta   90.00
_cell.angle_gamma   90.00
#
_symmetry.space_group_name_H-M   'P 1'
#
loop_
_entity.id
_entity.type
_entity.pdbx_description
1 polymer ?
#
loop_
_entity_poly.entity_id
_entity_poly.type
_entity_poly.pdbx_seq_one_letter_code
_entity_poly.pdbx_strand_id
1 'polypeptide(L)' 'MAFLPRPVPVGVYPLFGIMAFATGGVLYFVAHLVRHQDVVWSRKNNPTPFQSIQKNETTKLYNPNGSFEKKWSRNAL' A
#
# COMPACT_ATOMS: atom_id res chain seq x y z
N MET A 1 25.70 -15.67 -24.14
CA MET A 1 24.43 -16.32 -24.53
C MET A 1 23.29 -15.38 -24.15
N ALA A 2 22.64 -14.74 -25.13
CA ALA A 2 21.49 -13.89 -24.87
C ALA A 2 20.25 -14.76 -24.64
N PHE A 3 19.62 -14.62 -23.47
CA PHE A 3 18.34 -15.27 -23.14
C PHE A 3 17.22 -14.50 -23.85
N LEU A 4 16.92 -14.84 -25.10
CA LEU A 4 15.72 -14.34 -25.78
C LEU A 4 14.52 -15.16 -25.29
N PRO A 5 13.51 -14.57 -24.63
CA PRO A 5 12.37 -15.32 -24.13
C PRO A 5 11.57 -15.87 -25.31
N ARG A 6 11.29 -17.18 -25.29
CA ARG A 6 10.39 -17.80 -26.26
C ARG A 6 8.96 -17.33 -26.00
N PRO A 7 8.15 -17.06 -27.05
CA PRO A 7 6.75 -16.73 -26.88
C PRO A 7 6.03 -17.89 -26.17
N VAL A 8 5.26 -17.56 -25.14
CA VAL A 8 4.46 -18.50 -24.36
C VAL A 8 3.06 -18.64 -24.95
N PRO A 9 2.36 -19.78 -24.77
CA PRO A 9 1.00 -19.95 -25.28
C PRO A 9 0.04 -18.88 -24.76
N VAL A 10 -0.92 -18.46 -25.59
CA VAL A 10 -1.83 -17.33 -25.27
C VAL A 10 -2.65 -17.56 -23.99
N GLY A 11 -2.94 -18.82 -23.65
CA GLY A 11 -3.65 -19.19 -22.42
C GLY A 11 -2.89 -18.94 -21.12
N VAL A 12 -1.59 -18.64 -21.18
CA VAL A 12 -0.75 -18.40 -19.99
C VAL A 12 -0.78 -16.93 -19.56
N TYR A 13 -1.05 -15.99 -20.48
CA TYR A 13 -1.08 -14.55 -20.15
C TYR A 13 -2.06 -14.20 -19.00
N PRO A 14 -3.28 -14.76 -18.93
CA PRO A 14 -4.19 -14.49 -17.81
C PRO A 14 -3.61 -14.92 -16.44
N LEU A 15 -2.85 -16.02 -16.39
CA LEU A 15 -2.23 -16.50 -15.16
C LEU A 15 -1.19 -15.51 -14.64
N PHE A 16 -0.33 -15.00 -15.53
CA PHE A 16 0.63 -13.95 -15.17
C PHE A 16 -0.08 -12.67 -14.71
N GLY A 17 -1.20 -12.31 -15.33
CA GLY A 17 -2.01 -11.16 -14.92
C GLY A 17 -2.53 -11.31 -13.48
N ILE A 18 -3.16 -12.43 -13.16
CA ILE A 18 -3.70 -12.69 -11.81
C ILE A 18 -2.58 -12.76 -10.78
N MET A 19 -1.48 -13.44 -11.08
CA MET A 19 -0.34 -13.55 -10.17
C MET A 19 0.31 -12.20 -9.90
N ALA A 20 0.58 -11.42 -10.95
CA ALA A 20 1.14 -10.07 -10.80
C ALA A 20 0.22 -9.17 -9.98
N PHE A 21 -1.09 -9.24 -10.23
CA PHE A 21 -2.08 -8.48 -9.46
C PHE A 21 -2.11 -8.92 -7.99
N ALA A 22 -2.09 -10.23 -7.71
CA ALA A 22 -2.08 -10.75 -6.35
C ALA A 22 -0.81 -10.32 -5.59
N THR A 23 0.38 -10.53 -6.16
CA THR A 23 1.64 -10.13 -5.53
C THR A 23 1.75 -8.61 -5.38
N GLY A 24 1.31 -7.85 -6.39
CA GLY A 24 1.29 -6.40 -6.36
C GLY A 24 0.34 -5.86 -5.30
N GLY A 25 -0.85 -6.44 -5.18
CA GLY A 25 -1.86 -6.11 -4.17
C GLY A 25 -1.36 -6.37 -2.74
N VAL A 26 -0.70 -7.51 -2.51
CA VAL A 26 -0.09 -7.83 -1.22
C VAL A 26 1.01 -6.83 -0.86
N LEU A 27 1.94 -6.56 -1.79
CA LEU A 27 3.02 -5.59 -1.55
C LEU A 27 2.46 -4.19 -1.25
N TYR A 28 1.46 -3.74 -2.00
CA TYR A 28 0.77 -2.48 -1.76
C TYR A 28 0.11 -2.44 -0.38
N PHE A 29 -0.60 -3.50 0.00
CA PHE A 29 -1.31 -3.56 1.27
C PHE A 29 -0.35 -3.58 2.46
N VAL A 30 0.73 -4.36 2.40
CA VAL A 30 1.78 -4.36 3.43
C VAL A 30 2.44 -2.99 3.54
N ALA A 31 2.75 -2.35 2.40
CA ALA A 31 3.31 -1.00 2.38
C ALA A 31 2.36 0.04 3.00
N HIS A 32 1.04 -0.14 2.88
CA HIS A 32 0.05 0.68 3.58
C HIS A 32 0.06 0.42 5.10
N LEU A 33 0.07 -0.85 5.52
CA LEU A 33 0.06 -1.24 6.94
C LEU A 33 1.31 -0.76 7.69
N VAL A 34 2.49 -0.85 7.10
CA VAL A 34 3.75 -0.38 7.73
C VAL A 34 3.73 1.12 8.01
N ARG A 35 2.94 1.89 7.25
CA ARG A 35 2.77 3.34 7.43
C ARG A 35 1.58 3.71 8.32
N HIS A 36 0.88 2.73 8.91
CA HIS A 36 -0.29 2.97 9.74
C HIS A 36 0.09 3.71 11.04
N GLN A 37 -0.84 4.51 11.56
CA GLN A 37 -0.63 5.38 12.72
C GLN A 37 -0.19 4.64 14.00
N ASP A 38 -0.56 3.37 14.15
CA ASP A 38 -0.23 2.55 15.33
C ASP A 38 1.19 1.98 15.26
N VAL A 39 1.82 2.08 14.09
CA VAL A 39 3.11 1.46 13.80
C VAL A 39 4.23 2.48 14.04
N VAL A 40 5.01 2.26 15.10
CA VAL A 40 6.09 3.14 15.55
C VAL A 40 7.47 2.58 15.14
N TRP A 41 7.91 2.91 13.92
CA TRP A 41 9.22 2.48 13.40
C TRP A 41 10.28 3.57 13.59
N SER A 42 9.98 4.82 13.23
CA SER A 42 10.89 5.96 13.43
C SER A 42 10.74 6.59 14.81
N ARG A 43 11.36 5.96 15.81
CA ARG A 43 11.38 6.45 17.20
C ARG A 43 12.06 7.82 17.37
N LYS A 44 12.94 8.22 16.43
CA LYS A 44 13.71 9.47 16.53
C LYS A 44 13.00 10.66 15.89
N ASN A 45 12.35 10.47 14.75
CA ASN A 45 11.73 11.58 14.01
C ASN A 45 10.23 11.73 14.30
N ASN A 46 9.53 10.62 14.60
CA ASN A 46 8.10 10.66 14.92
C ASN A 46 7.71 9.51 15.86
N PRO A 47 8.01 9.63 17.17
CA PRO A 47 7.75 8.58 18.15
C PRO A 47 6.25 8.35 18.42
N THR A 48 5.40 9.34 18.14
CA THR A 48 3.95 9.29 18.42
C THR A 48 3.12 9.63 17.18
N PRO A 49 3.13 8.78 16.15
CA PRO A 49 2.51 9.10 14.87
C PRO A 49 0.99 9.32 14.94
N PHE A 50 0.31 8.69 15.89
CA PHE A 50 -1.12 8.88 16.14
C PHE A 50 -1.50 10.32 16.52
N GLN A 51 -0.57 11.13 17.05
CA GLN A 51 -0.82 12.55 17.35
C GLN A 51 -0.90 13.45 16.11
N SER A 52 -0.45 12.96 14.95
CA SER A 52 -0.41 13.76 13.71
C SER A 52 -1.74 13.79 12.95
N ILE A 53 -2.74 13.05 13.41
CA ILE A 53 -4.02 12.87 12.71
C ILE A 53 -5.01 13.93 13.17
N GLN A 54 -5.61 14.62 12.22
CA GLN A 54 -6.63 15.62 12.51
C GLN A 54 -8.04 15.00 12.54
N LYS A 55 -8.97 15.64 13.25
CA LYS A 55 -10.34 15.14 13.44
C LYS A 55 -11.12 14.92 12.14
N ASN A 56 -10.78 15.66 11.08
CA ASN A 56 -11.42 15.58 9.76
C ASN A 56 -10.67 14.68 8.76
N GLU A 57 -9.71 13.88 9.24
CA GLU A 57 -8.92 12.99 8.41
C GLU A 57 -9.25 11.52 8.66
N THR A 58 -9.32 10.74 7.58
CA THR A 58 -9.43 9.28 7.67
C THR A 58 -8.07 8.62 7.52
N THR A 59 -7.81 7.65 8.39
CA THR A 59 -6.63 6.78 8.33
C THR A 59 -6.91 5.47 7.60
N LYS A 60 -8.19 5.17 7.35
CA LYS A 60 -8.61 3.97 6.64
C LYS A 60 -8.18 4.03 5.18
N LEU A 61 -7.92 2.86 4.60
CA LEU A 61 -7.59 2.75 3.18
C LEU A 61 -8.72 3.33 2.29
N TYR A 62 -9.96 3.07 2.70
CA TYR A 62 -11.19 3.49 2.03
C TYR A 62 -12.25 3.97 3.03
N ASN A 63 -12.98 5.03 2.66
CA ASN A 63 -14.07 5.60 3.45
C ASN A 63 -15.37 5.59 2.62
N PRO A 64 -16.23 4.57 2.78
CA PRO A 64 -17.47 4.47 1.99
C PRO A 64 -18.46 5.59 2.28
N ASN A 65 -18.43 6.14 3.50
CA ASN A 65 -19.42 7.13 3.94
C ASN A 65 -19.06 8.56 3.53
N GLY A 66 -17.85 8.80 3.00
CA GLY A 66 -17.40 10.14 2.60
C GLY A 66 -17.31 11.17 3.74
N SER A 67 -17.47 10.75 4.99
CA SER A 67 -17.57 11.62 6.17
C SER A 67 -16.30 12.39 6.54
N PHE A 68 -15.21 12.22 5.80
CA PHE A 68 -13.92 12.84 6.07
C PHE A 68 -13.47 13.58 4.82
N GLU A 69 -13.04 14.83 4.98
CA GLU A 69 -12.63 15.70 3.87
C GLU A 69 -11.29 15.27 3.26
N LYS A 70 -10.43 14.66 4.09
CA LYS A 70 -9.05 14.33 3.71
C LYS A 70 -8.65 12.94 4.17
N LYS A 71 -7.70 12.34 3.44
CA LYS A 71 -7.03 11.12 3.83
C LYS A 71 -5.70 11.47 4.47
N TRP A 72 -5.48 10.97 5.67
CA TRP A 72 -4.21 11.12 6.36
C TRP A 72 -3.12 10.33 5.63
N SER A 73 -1.92 10.91 5.49
CA SER A 73 -0.76 10.24 4.92
C SER A 73 0.49 10.55 5.73
N ARG A 74 1.35 9.54 5.90
CA ARG A 74 2.63 9.70 6.60
C ARG A 74 3.74 10.04 5.60
N ASN A 75 4.38 11.20 5.77
CA ASN A 75 5.43 11.70 4.87
C ASN A 75 6.83 11.08 5.11
N ALA A 76 7.06 10.40 6.25
CA ALA A 76 8.34 9.77 6.57
C ALA A 76 8.14 8.41 7.26
N LEU A 77 8.92 7.40 6.88
CA LEU A 77 9.00 6.11 7.60
C LEU A 77 9.84 6.25 8.88
#